data_AF-A0A915P901-F1
#
_entry.id   AF-A0A915P901-F1
#
_cell.length_a   1.000
_cell.length_b   1.000
_cell.length_c   1.000
_cell.angle_alpha   90.00
_cell.angle_beta   90.00
_cell.angle_gamma   90.00
#
_symmetry.space_group_name_H-M   'P 1'
#
loop_
_entity.id
_entity.type
_entity.pdbx_description
1 polymer ?
#
loop_
_entity_poly.entity_id
_entity_poly.type
_entity_poly.pdbx_seq_one_letter_code
_entity_poly.pdbx_strand_id
1 'polypeptide(L)'
;MSKKEPDPSEFGQIQNMDTLTPKIKEMVRLRSLRRFFMFFLLPIVFSPIPLIIGTPPASCAYVIFVMGFFWVTETLPLPVTALIPTIAYPLLDIEPAEAVSSAYLNDSNMMFFGSMVMAVAVESSRLHERVALRTLCFTGANPRFLMLGLQHDGLFFADLVDLIISLLKLPLVLALIKELDMCERLENNPIPHVASKDSIENVSQVLVLSDSKQQQRIYKGLLLSIAYASAIGGIGTLIGTGSNIAMNNHFQSIYGDKNPVSFFSFICYALPQVFILLIICWIWLQFLFIGFRKNSKKNQIVDDMLLNKYKQLVS
;
A
#
# COMPACT_ATOMS: atom_id res chain seq x y z
N MET A 1 14.07 -36.80 -21.11
CA MET A 1 15.35 -36.46 -20.46
C MET A 1 15.59 -34.97 -20.68
N SER A 2 15.69 -34.07 -19.72
CA SER A 2 15.37 -34.00 -18.29
C SER A 2 15.00 -32.52 -18.10
N LYS A 3 13.84 -32.20 -17.50
CA LYS A 3 13.55 -30.82 -17.10
C LYS A 3 14.59 -30.46 -16.05
N LYS A 4 15.52 -29.57 -16.39
CA LYS A 4 16.51 -29.06 -15.46
C LYS A 4 15.74 -28.26 -14.40
N GLU A 5 15.65 -28.78 -13.18
CA GLU A 5 15.17 -28.01 -12.04
C GLU A 5 16.04 -26.75 -11.92
N PRO A 6 15.45 -25.57 -11.66
CA PRO A 6 16.22 -24.36 -11.42
C PRO A 6 17.07 -24.56 -10.15
N ASP A 7 18.34 -24.22 -10.26
CA ASP A 7 19.35 -24.35 -9.22
C ASP A 7 18.94 -23.49 -7.99
N PRO A 8 18.85 -24.04 -6.78
CA PRO A 8 18.45 -23.30 -5.57
C PRO A 8 19.41 -22.15 -5.22
N SER A 9 20.55 -22.02 -5.89
CA SER A 9 21.48 -20.90 -5.76
C SER A 9 21.01 -19.60 -6.43
N GLU A 10 20.07 -19.63 -7.38
CA GLU A 10 19.53 -18.40 -8.01
C GLU A 10 18.52 -17.66 -7.12
N PHE A 11 17.87 -18.35 -6.18
CA PHE A 11 16.99 -17.74 -5.18
C PHE A 11 17.75 -17.08 -4.01
N GLY A 12 19.08 -17.17 -3.99
CA GLY A 12 19.94 -16.64 -2.92
C GLY A 12 20.34 -15.17 -3.05
N GLN A 13 19.97 -14.45 -4.12
CA GLN A 13 20.47 -13.09 -4.34
C GLN A 13 19.68 -11.95 -3.69
N ILE A 14 18.62 -12.23 -2.94
CA ILE A 14 17.86 -11.18 -2.21
C ILE A 14 18.51 -10.81 -0.85
N GLN A 15 19.65 -11.42 -0.48
CA GLN A 15 20.19 -11.27 0.88
C GLN A 15 21.69 -10.96 0.95
N ASN A 16 22.15 -9.88 0.32
CA ASN A 16 23.47 -9.32 0.61
C ASN A 16 23.35 -7.90 1.21
N MET A 17 23.31 -7.84 2.55
CA MET A 17 23.46 -6.61 3.35
C MET A 17 24.90 -6.01 3.29
N ASP A 18 25.81 -6.60 2.50
CA ASP A 18 27.23 -6.24 2.48
C ASP A 18 27.63 -5.23 1.40
N THR A 19 26.71 -4.86 0.50
CA THR A 19 26.94 -3.79 -0.50
C THR A 19 26.53 -2.40 -0.02
N LEU A 20 26.02 -2.27 1.22
CA LEU A 20 25.69 -0.98 1.81
C LEU A 20 26.98 -0.21 2.16
N THR A 21 27.08 1.03 1.68
CA THR A 21 28.16 1.94 2.07
C THR A 21 28.29 2.01 3.60
N PRO A 22 29.51 2.12 4.17
CA PRO A 22 29.74 2.06 5.61
C PRO A 22 28.89 3.05 6.41
N LYS A 23 28.59 4.22 5.81
CA LYS A 23 27.67 5.23 6.37
C LYS A 23 26.23 4.73 6.56
N ILE A 24 25.69 3.94 5.63
CA ILE A 24 24.33 3.41 5.75
C ILE A 24 24.28 2.32 6.82
N LYS A 25 25.32 1.46 6.90
CA LYS A 25 25.44 0.44 7.95
C LYS A 25 25.53 1.07 9.34
N GLU A 26 26.27 2.16 9.48
CA GLU A 26 26.36 2.94 10.71
C GLU A 26 25.04 3.64 11.06
N MET A 27 24.34 4.25 10.10
CA MET A 27 23.01 4.86 10.31
C MET A 27 21.95 3.84 10.75
N VAL A 28 21.95 2.65 10.15
CA VAL A 28 21.05 1.55 10.53
C VAL A 28 21.38 1.06 11.94
N ARG A 29 22.67 0.92 12.27
CA ARG A 29 23.14 0.52 13.60
C ARG A 29 22.80 1.56 14.67
N LEU A 30 23.01 2.84 14.40
CA LEU A 30 22.63 3.96 15.27
C LEU A 30 21.11 4.01 15.50
N ARG A 31 20.30 3.81 14.46
CA ARG A 31 18.83 3.69 14.61
C ARG A 31 18.42 2.48 15.45
N SER A 32 19.07 1.32 15.26
CA SER A 32 18.80 0.12 16.04
C SER A 32 19.19 0.32 17.52
N LEU A 33 20.36 0.91 17.77
CA LEU A 33 20.84 1.21 19.12
C LEU A 33 19.94 2.23 19.82
N ARG A 34 19.51 3.30 19.11
CA ARG A 34 18.57 4.28 19.64
C ARG A 34 17.23 3.65 20.02
N ARG A 35 16.69 2.75 19.19
CA ARG A 35 15.46 2.00 19.50
C ARG A 35 15.63 1.11 20.72
N PHE A 36 16.77 0.43 20.84
CA PHE A 36 17.08 -0.38 22.01
C PHE A 36 17.12 0.45 23.31
N PHE A 37 17.81 1.60 23.29
CA PHE A 37 17.81 2.51 24.44
C PHE A 37 16.40 3.05 24.76
N MET A 38 15.63 3.45 23.75
CA MET A 38 14.25 3.92 23.94
C MET A 38 13.36 2.84 24.57
N PHE A 39 13.50 1.57 24.18
CA PHE A 39 12.72 0.47 24.71
C PHE A 39 12.86 0.30 26.22
N PHE A 40 14.09 0.39 26.76
CA PHE A 40 14.33 0.26 28.20
C PHE A 40 14.13 1.58 28.95
N LEU A 41 14.52 2.71 28.37
CA LEU A 41 14.48 4.01 29.04
C LEU A 41 13.05 4.50 29.27
N LEU A 42 12.15 4.34 28.30
CA LEU A 42 10.78 4.87 28.37
C LEU A 42 9.94 4.26 29.51
N PRO A 43 9.86 2.92 29.67
CA PRO A 43 9.17 2.30 30.81
C PRO A 43 9.75 2.75 32.16
N ILE A 44 11.07 2.91 32.26
CA ILE A 44 11.75 3.37 33.48
C ILE A 44 11.41 4.83 33.81
N VAL A 45 11.31 5.69 32.80
CA VAL A 45 10.96 7.11 32.99
C VAL A 45 9.50 7.27 33.46
N PHE A 46 8.60 6.42 32.97
CA PHE A 46 7.18 6.48 33.33
C PHE A 46 6.79 5.62 34.55
N SER A 47 7.66 4.71 35.01
CA SER A 47 7.42 3.86 36.19
C SER A 47 7.13 4.60 37.51
N PRO A 48 7.54 5.86 37.74
CA PRO A 48 7.13 6.60 38.94
C PRO A 48 5.62 6.87 39.00
N ILE A 49 4.91 6.89 37.86
CA ILE A 49 3.47 7.18 37.80
C ILE A 49 2.63 6.16 38.60
N PRO A 50 2.74 4.84 38.36
CA PRO A 50 2.00 3.86 39.15
C PRO A 50 2.51 3.79 40.60
N LEU A 51 3.81 4.02 40.84
CA LEU A 51 4.43 3.90 42.17
C LEU A 51 4.05 5.05 43.12
N ILE A 52 3.82 6.26 42.61
CA ILE A 52 3.51 7.44 43.44
C ILE A 52 2.02 7.54 43.74
N ILE A 53 1.17 7.23 42.76
CA ILE A 53 -0.29 7.43 42.88
C ILE A 53 -0.98 6.14 43.34
N GLY A 54 -0.46 4.96 42.99
CA GLY A 54 -0.96 3.67 43.47
C GLY A 54 -2.41 3.34 43.12
N THR A 55 -3.05 4.07 42.20
CA THR A 55 -4.45 3.83 41.80
C THR A 55 -4.52 3.09 40.46
N PRO A 56 -5.56 2.25 40.22
CA PRO A 56 -5.74 1.57 38.94
C PRO A 56 -5.75 2.52 37.71
N PRO A 57 -6.35 3.72 37.77
CA PRO A 57 -6.27 4.69 36.68
C PRO A 57 -4.84 5.19 36.39
N ALA A 58 -3.99 5.32 37.41
CA ALA A 58 -2.59 5.74 37.21
C ALA A 58 -1.77 4.64 36.51
N SER A 59 -1.99 3.38 36.86
CA SER A 59 -1.39 2.22 36.18
C SER A 59 -1.86 2.12 34.72
N CYS A 60 -3.13 2.40 34.44
CA CYS A 60 -3.65 2.46 33.08
C CYS A 60 -3.00 3.61 32.27
N ALA A 61 -2.90 4.81 32.87
CA ALA A 61 -2.24 5.95 32.24
C ALA A 61 -0.77 5.65 31.90
N TYR A 62 -0.04 4.96 32.78
CA TYR A 62 1.32 4.49 32.51
C TYR A 62 1.41 3.63 31.24
N VAL A 63 0.56 2.63 31.11
CA VAL A 63 0.54 1.75 29.93
C VAL A 63 0.20 2.54 28.67
N ILE A 64 -0.77 3.46 28.73
CA ILE A 64 -1.15 4.32 27.61
C ILE A 64 0.03 5.20 27.16
N PHE A 65 0.74 5.83 28.10
CA PHE A 65 1.90 6.65 27.76
C PHE A 65 3.01 5.82 27.12
N VAL A 66 3.37 4.68 27.71
CA VAL A 66 4.40 3.79 27.16
C VAL A 66 4.03 3.32 25.75
N MET A 67 2.78 2.88 25.54
CA MET A 67 2.29 2.48 24.23
C MET A 67 2.28 3.62 23.22
N GLY A 68 1.78 4.80 23.62
CA GLY A 68 1.73 5.98 22.75
C GLY A 68 3.12 6.39 22.27
N PHE A 69 4.12 6.38 23.16
CA PHE A 69 5.51 6.62 22.77
C PHE A 69 6.05 5.52 21.86
N PHE A 70 5.76 4.24 22.12
CA PHE A 70 6.20 3.15 21.26
C PHE A 70 5.57 3.18 19.87
N TRP A 71 4.32 3.62 19.74
CA TRP A 71 3.68 3.84 18.44
C TRP A 71 4.30 5.02 17.68
N VAL A 72 4.56 6.16 18.33
CA VAL A 72 5.16 7.33 17.66
C VAL A 72 6.62 7.09 17.28
N THR A 73 7.37 6.37 18.12
CA THR A 73 8.80 6.11 17.90
C THR A 73 9.08 4.87 17.06
N GLU A 74 8.06 4.04 16.79
CA GLU A 74 8.17 2.72 16.15
C GLU A 74 9.33 1.89 16.73
N THR A 75 9.44 1.90 18.07
CA THR A 75 10.51 1.20 18.79
C THR A 75 10.35 -0.31 18.67
N LEU A 76 9.11 -0.79 18.73
CA LEU A 76 8.69 -2.17 18.49
C LEU A 76 7.73 -2.21 17.29
N PRO A 77 7.60 -3.36 16.60
CA PRO A 77 6.55 -3.55 15.62
C PRO A 77 5.18 -3.22 16.22
N LEU A 78 4.33 -2.51 15.48
CA LEU A 78 3.00 -2.09 15.94
C LEU A 78 2.17 -3.23 16.57
N PRO A 79 2.17 -4.48 16.03
CA PRO A 79 1.46 -5.60 16.65
C PRO A 79 2.00 -5.99 18.02
N VAL A 80 3.33 -5.92 18.23
CA VAL A 80 3.96 -6.24 19.52
C VAL A 80 3.59 -5.18 20.56
N THR A 81 3.64 -3.91 20.17
CA THR A 81 3.21 -2.80 21.04
C THR A 81 1.73 -2.95 21.40
N ALA A 82 0.88 -3.34 20.45
CA ALA A 82 -0.54 -3.55 20.68
C ALA A 82 -0.84 -4.72 21.64
N LEU A 83 0.08 -5.66 21.86
CA LEU A 83 -0.07 -6.77 22.81
C LEU A 83 0.37 -6.41 24.23
N ILE A 84 1.05 -5.29 24.45
CA ILE A 84 1.52 -4.88 25.79
C ILE A 84 0.40 -4.91 26.85
N PRO A 85 -0.84 -4.43 26.60
CA PRO A 85 -1.92 -4.48 27.59
C PRO A 85 -2.25 -5.90 28.08
N THR A 86 -2.15 -6.92 27.21
CA THR A 86 -2.47 -8.31 27.58
C THR A 86 -1.61 -8.84 28.72
N ILE A 87 -0.39 -8.33 28.84
CA ILE A 87 0.56 -8.70 29.89
C ILE A 87 0.59 -7.63 30.99
N ALA A 88 0.59 -6.36 30.63
CA ALA A 88 0.74 -5.26 31.57
C ALA A 88 -0.49 -5.07 32.48
N TYR A 89 -1.71 -5.26 31.96
CA TYR A 89 -2.93 -5.05 32.75
C TYR A 89 -3.11 -6.08 33.86
N PRO A 90 -2.90 -7.40 33.62
CA PRO A 90 -2.91 -8.39 34.70
C PRO A 90 -1.76 -8.21 35.70
N LEU A 91 -0.57 -7.78 35.24
CA LEU A 91 0.58 -7.56 36.13
C LEU A 91 0.41 -6.35 37.05
N LEU A 92 -0.29 -5.31 36.58
CA LEU A 92 -0.55 -4.08 37.33
C LEU A 92 -1.89 -4.11 38.09
N ASP A 93 -2.56 -5.27 38.12
CA ASP A 93 -3.86 -5.49 38.77
C ASP A 93 -4.94 -4.49 38.29
N ILE A 94 -4.95 -4.20 36.99
CA ILE A 94 -5.92 -3.29 36.36
C ILE A 94 -7.17 -4.05 35.94
N GLU A 95 -6.99 -5.11 35.15
CA GLU A 95 -8.06 -5.97 34.62
C GLU A 95 -7.51 -7.41 34.47
N PRO A 96 -8.33 -8.45 34.69
CA PRO A 96 -7.90 -9.83 34.55
C PRO A 96 -7.62 -10.19 33.09
N ALA A 97 -6.70 -11.14 32.87
CA ALA A 97 -6.25 -11.53 31.54
C ALA A 97 -7.39 -11.97 30.60
N GLU A 98 -8.42 -12.61 31.16
CA GLU A 98 -9.61 -13.03 30.40
C GLU A 98 -10.35 -11.83 29.79
N ALA A 99 -10.63 -10.79 30.59
CA ALA A 99 -11.31 -9.58 30.15
C ALA A 99 -10.47 -8.79 29.13
N VAL A 100 -9.14 -8.76 29.29
CA VAL A 100 -8.26 -8.08 28.34
C VAL A 100 -8.17 -8.85 27.02
N SER A 101 -8.13 -10.18 27.07
CA SER A 101 -8.02 -11.02 25.87
C SER A 101 -9.28 -11.01 25.00
N SER A 102 -10.47 -10.93 25.60
CA SER A 102 -11.74 -10.88 24.87
C SER A 102 -11.84 -9.62 24.01
N ALA A 103 -11.26 -8.50 24.45
CA ALA A 103 -11.21 -7.25 23.69
C ALA A 103 -10.41 -7.35 22.37
N TYR A 104 -9.55 -8.37 22.21
CA TYR A 104 -8.83 -8.61 20.93
C TYR A 104 -9.67 -9.39 19.92
N LEU A 105 -10.69 -10.14 20.38
CA LEU A 105 -11.52 -11.03 19.58
C LEU A 105 -12.89 -10.41 19.24
N ASN A 106 -12.96 -9.09 19.11
CA ASN A 106 -14.19 -8.41 18.70
C ASN A 106 -14.56 -8.71 17.24
N ASP A 107 -15.85 -8.62 16.92
CA ASP A 107 -16.41 -8.91 15.60
C ASP A 107 -15.70 -8.15 14.46
N SER A 108 -15.35 -6.88 14.66
CA SER A 108 -14.64 -6.10 13.63
C SER A 108 -13.23 -6.65 13.34
N ASN A 109 -12.53 -7.17 14.35
CA ASN A 109 -11.22 -7.79 14.15
C ASN A 109 -11.38 -9.13 13.41
N MET A 110 -12.44 -9.89 13.70
CA MET A 110 -12.75 -11.13 12.98
C MET A 110 -13.12 -10.87 11.51
N MET A 111 -13.88 -9.82 11.23
CA MET A 111 -14.16 -9.36 9.86
C MET A 111 -12.89 -8.96 9.11
N PHE A 112 -11.96 -8.27 9.80
CA PHE A 112 -10.66 -7.94 9.23
C PHE A 112 -9.85 -9.19 8.86
N PHE A 113 -9.76 -10.19 9.74
CA PHE A 113 -9.13 -11.47 9.40
C PHE A 113 -9.80 -12.16 8.20
N GLY A 114 -11.14 -12.19 8.16
CA GLY A 114 -11.87 -12.74 7.02
C GLY A 114 -11.57 -12.03 5.69
N SER A 115 -11.40 -10.71 5.74
CA SER A 115 -11.04 -9.92 4.56
C SER A 115 -9.64 -10.22 4.04
N MET A 116 -8.67 -10.47 4.93
CA MET A 116 -7.32 -10.85 4.54
C MET A 116 -7.31 -12.21 3.83
N VAL A 117 -8.07 -13.18 4.35
CA VAL A 117 -8.24 -14.49 3.70
C VAL A 117 -8.89 -14.32 2.32
N MET A 118 -9.94 -13.51 2.22
CA MET A 118 -10.59 -13.20 0.94
C MET A 118 -9.63 -12.52 -0.04
N ALA A 119 -8.81 -11.60 0.43
CA ALA A 119 -7.82 -10.91 -0.40
C ALA A 119 -6.78 -11.87 -0.98
N VAL A 120 -6.25 -12.79 -0.16
CA VAL A 120 -5.34 -13.85 -0.62
C VAL A 120 -6.03 -14.77 -1.62
N ALA A 121 -7.31 -15.10 -1.43
CA ALA A 121 -8.09 -15.87 -2.38
C ALA A 121 -8.23 -15.13 -3.74
N VAL A 122 -8.53 -13.84 -3.72
CA VAL A 122 -8.61 -12.99 -4.92
C VAL A 122 -7.26 -12.87 -5.62
N GLU A 123 -6.17 -12.73 -4.86
CA GLU A 123 -4.81 -12.69 -5.37
C GLU A 123 -4.44 -14.00 -6.08
N SER A 124 -4.67 -15.14 -5.41
CA SER A 124 -4.38 -16.48 -5.98
C SER A 124 -5.16 -16.75 -7.27
N SER A 125 -6.36 -16.19 -7.40
CA SER A 125 -7.20 -16.33 -8.60
C SER A 125 -6.77 -15.42 -9.77
N ARG A 126 -5.76 -14.56 -9.59
CA ARG A 126 -5.30 -13.52 -10.54
C ARG A 126 -6.42 -12.64 -11.08
N LEU A 127 -7.47 -12.45 -10.28
CA LEU A 127 -8.65 -11.68 -10.70
C LEU A 127 -8.30 -10.19 -10.90
N HIS A 128 -7.42 -9.66 -10.06
CA HIS A 128 -6.92 -8.29 -10.14
C HIS A 128 -6.17 -8.02 -11.47
N GLU A 129 -5.35 -8.96 -11.96
CA GLU A 129 -4.67 -8.86 -13.27
C GLU A 129 -5.68 -8.82 -14.42
N ARG A 130 -6.69 -9.71 -14.39
CA ARG A 130 -7.71 -9.77 -15.46
C ARG A 130 -8.50 -8.46 -15.57
N VAL A 131 -8.86 -7.86 -14.44
CA VAL A 131 -9.62 -6.60 -14.45
C VAL A 131 -8.74 -5.42 -14.83
N ALA A 132 -7.51 -5.36 -14.33
CA ALA A 132 -6.55 -4.33 -14.74
C ALA A 132 -6.30 -4.36 -16.25
N LEU A 133 -6.13 -5.55 -16.83
CA LEU A 133 -6.02 -5.71 -18.28
C LEU A 133 -7.29 -5.24 -18.99
N ARG A 134 -8.48 -5.57 -18.47
CA ARG A 134 -9.76 -5.18 -19.09
C ARG A 134 -10.00 -3.68 -19.07
N THR A 135 -9.61 -2.98 -18.01
CA THR A 135 -9.78 -1.53 -17.91
C THR A 135 -8.72 -0.77 -18.67
N LEU A 136 -7.50 -1.32 -18.75
CA LEU A 136 -6.47 -0.86 -19.69
C LEU A 136 -6.98 -0.95 -21.14
N CYS A 137 -7.67 -2.04 -21.46
CA CYS A 137 -8.34 -2.26 -22.75
C CYS A 137 -9.37 -1.17 -23.07
N PHE A 138 -10.12 -0.74 -22.05
CA PHE A 138 -11.21 0.21 -22.19
C PHE A 138 -10.71 1.66 -22.30
N THR A 139 -9.64 2.00 -21.60
CA THR A 139 -9.12 3.37 -21.53
C THR A 139 -8.17 3.75 -22.66
N GLY A 140 -7.55 2.77 -23.31
CA GLY A 140 -6.71 2.97 -24.49
C GLY A 140 -5.34 3.59 -24.17
N ALA A 141 -4.59 3.92 -25.22
CA ALA A 141 -3.18 4.30 -25.13
C ALA A 141 -2.91 5.76 -24.69
N ASN A 142 -3.97 6.57 -24.57
CA ASN A 142 -3.83 7.97 -24.19
C ASN A 142 -3.47 8.08 -22.69
N PRO A 143 -2.33 8.69 -22.31
CA PRO A 143 -1.85 8.70 -20.93
C PRO A 143 -2.83 9.33 -19.92
N ARG A 144 -3.69 10.25 -20.37
CA ARG A 144 -4.75 10.86 -19.55
C ARG A 144 -5.85 9.87 -19.16
N PHE A 145 -6.28 9.06 -20.12
CA PHE A 145 -7.28 8.02 -19.91
C PHE A 145 -6.66 6.80 -19.24
N LEU A 146 -5.39 6.51 -19.51
CA LEU A 146 -4.61 5.49 -18.83
C LEU A 146 -4.55 5.73 -17.32
N MET A 147 -4.24 6.95 -16.88
CA MET A 147 -4.28 7.31 -15.45
C MET A 147 -5.67 7.08 -14.87
N LEU A 148 -6.73 7.48 -15.60
CA LEU A 148 -8.11 7.29 -15.17
C LEU A 148 -8.48 5.80 -15.05
N GLY A 149 -8.05 4.97 -15.99
CA GLY A 149 -8.29 3.53 -15.99
C GLY A 149 -7.63 2.87 -14.80
N LEU A 150 -6.37 3.19 -14.55
CA LEU A 150 -5.61 2.68 -13.41
C LEU A 150 -6.20 3.12 -12.07
N GLN A 151 -6.80 4.30 -12.00
CA GLN A 151 -7.51 4.78 -10.81
C GLN A 151 -8.89 4.10 -10.64
N HIS A 152 -9.63 3.92 -11.72
CA HIS A 152 -10.98 3.34 -11.70
C HIS A 152 -10.98 1.82 -11.46
N ASP A 153 -9.92 1.12 -11.85
CA ASP A 153 -9.69 -0.28 -11.48
C ASP A 153 -9.75 -0.54 -9.97
N GLY A 154 -9.40 0.47 -9.16
CA GLY A 154 -9.52 0.40 -7.69
C GLY A 154 -10.97 0.44 -7.19
N LEU A 155 -11.89 1.06 -7.93
CA LEU A 155 -13.28 1.24 -7.50
C LEU A 155 -14.09 -0.07 -7.56
N PHE A 156 -13.84 -0.92 -8.57
CA PHE A 156 -14.62 -2.15 -8.76
C PHE A 156 -14.29 -3.24 -7.73
N PHE A 157 -13.09 -3.20 -7.15
CA PHE A 157 -12.69 -4.08 -6.05
C PHE A 157 -12.76 -3.44 -4.68
N ALA A 158 -13.11 -2.15 -4.61
CA ALA A 158 -13.20 -1.37 -3.38
C ALA A 158 -12.12 -1.78 -2.38
N ASP A 159 -10.87 -1.43 -2.68
CA ASP A 159 -9.64 -1.88 -2.03
C ASP A 159 -9.89 -2.45 -0.62
N LEU A 160 -10.10 -3.78 -0.59
CA LEU A 160 -10.27 -4.54 0.65
C LEU A 160 -8.92 -4.70 1.35
N VAL A 161 -7.80 -4.43 0.64
CA VAL A 161 -6.43 -4.41 1.14
C VAL A 161 -5.60 -3.37 0.38
N ASP A 162 -5.57 -2.15 0.92
CA ASP A 162 -5.01 -0.94 0.29
C ASP A 162 -3.54 -1.05 -0.15
N LEU A 163 -2.71 -1.77 0.62
CA LEU A 163 -1.27 -1.84 0.37
C LEU A 163 -0.87 -2.99 -0.57
N ILE A 164 -1.48 -4.17 -0.39
CA ILE A 164 -1.09 -5.39 -1.12
C ILE A 164 -1.42 -5.23 -2.60
N ILE A 165 -2.59 -4.68 -2.93
CA ILE A 165 -3.01 -4.51 -4.33
C ILE A 165 -2.17 -3.43 -5.03
N SER A 166 -1.81 -2.35 -4.34
CA SER A 166 -0.92 -1.33 -4.89
C SER A 166 0.49 -1.84 -5.16
N LEU A 167 1.05 -2.62 -4.25
CA LEU A 167 2.34 -3.28 -4.43
C LEU A 167 2.30 -4.31 -5.57
N LEU A 168 1.18 -5.00 -5.74
CA LEU A 168 0.98 -5.97 -6.82
C LEU A 168 0.74 -5.30 -8.19
N LYS A 169 0.15 -4.11 -8.20
CA LYS A 169 0.00 -3.28 -9.40
C LYS A 169 1.32 -2.62 -9.82
N LEU A 170 2.30 -2.49 -8.91
CA LEU A 170 3.57 -1.83 -9.22
C LEU A 170 4.35 -2.53 -10.37
N PRO A 171 4.56 -3.86 -10.38
CA PRO A 171 5.14 -4.56 -11.53
C PRO A 171 4.40 -4.32 -12.86
N LEU A 172 3.06 -4.31 -12.84
CA LEU A 172 2.25 -4.01 -14.03
C LEU A 172 2.53 -2.60 -14.55
N VAL A 173 2.63 -1.62 -13.66
CA VAL A 173 2.89 -0.23 -14.02
C VAL A 173 4.30 -0.05 -14.54
N LEU A 174 5.28 -0.73 -13.95
CA LEU A 174 6.64 -0.74 -14.44
C LEU A 174 6.73 -1.39 -15.83
N ALA A 175 5.99 -2.47 -16.06
CA ALA A 175 5.86 -3.08 -17.38
C ALA A 175 5.25 -2.09 -18.40
N LEU A 176 4.18 -1.38 -18.02
CA LEU A 176 3.57 -0.35 -18.88
C LEU A 176 4.53 0.80 -19.17
N ILE A 177 5.23 1.31 -18.16
CA ILE A 177 6.20 2.39 -18.35
C ILE A 177 7.36 1.93 -19.23
N LYS A 178 7.86 0.70 -19.04
CA LYS A 178 8.91 0.10 -19.87
C LYS A 178 8.47 0.02 -21.33
N GLU A 179 7.26 -0.46 -21.60
CA GLU A 179 6.72 -0.54 -22.96
C GLU A 179 6.53 0.86 -23.57
N LEU A 180 6.02 1.84 -22.81
CA LEU A 180 5.91 3.23 -23.25
C LEU A 180 7.29 3.83 -23.61
N ASP A 181 8.31 3.60 -22.79
CA ASP A 181 9.68 4.06 -23.05
C ASP A 181 10.28 3.38 -24.28
N MET A 182 10.08 2.06 -24.44
CA MET A 182 10.53 1.31 -25.62
C MET A 182 9.88 1.82 -26.91
N CYS A 183 8.58 2.13 -26.89
CA CYS A 183 7.88 2.71 -28.04
C CYS A 183 8.44 4.08 -28.45
N GLU A 184 8.75 4.94 -27.49
CA GLU A 184 9.30 6.28 -27.77
C GLU A 184 10.77 6.22 -28.24
N ARG A 185 11.55 5.24 -27.77
CA ARG A 185 12.91 4.99 -28.25
C ARG A 185 12.94 4.51 -29.71
N LEU A 186 12.01 3.64 -30.10
CA LEU A 186 11.83 3.22 -31.49
C LEU A 186 11.44 4.38 -32.41
N GLU A 187 10.74 5.39 -31.87
CA GLU A 187 10.39 6.61 -32.59
C GLU A 187 11.60 7.53 -32.83
N ASN A 188 12.58 7.55 -31.92
CA ASN A 188 13.71 8.48 -31.95
C ASN A 188 15.01 7.88 -32.54
N ASN A 189 15.20 6.56 -32.56
CA ASN A 189 16.35 5.89 -33.20
C ASN A 189 15.97 4.50 -33.77
N PRO A 190 16.07 4.26 -35.10
CA PRO A 190 15.66 3.00 -35.72
C PRO A 190 16.63 1.82 -35.57
N ILE A 191 17.75 1.96 -34.84
CA ILE A 191 18.69 0.86 -34.58
C ILE A 191 18.49 0.37 -33.14
N PRO A 192 18.05 -0.88 -32.92
CA PRO A 192 17.75 -1.37 -31.59
C PRO A 192 19.03 -1.81 -30.88
N HIS A 193 19.49 -1.03 -29.90
CA HIS A 193 20.24 -1.61 -28.78
C HIS A 193 19.22 -2.27 -27.86
N VAL A 194 19.01 -3.57 -28.07
CA VAL A 194 18.16 -4.42 -27.24
C VAL A 194 18.76 -4.47 -25.84
N ALA A 195 18.23 -3.68 -24.92
CA ALA A 195 18.42 -3.93 -23.50
C ALA A 195 17.73 -5.27 -23.18
N SER A 196 18.50 -6.18 -22.60
CA SER A 196 18.09 -7.53 -22.23
C SER A 196 16.73 -7.57 -21.53
N LYS A 197 15.95 -8.61 -21.86
CA LYS A 197 14.59 -8.87 -21.34
C LYS A 197 14.49 -8.91 -19.81
N ASP A 198 15.61 -9.03 -19.09
CA ASP A 198 15.63 -9.52 -17.71
C ASP A 198 16.03 -8.50 -16.62
N SER A 199 16.03 -7.18 -16.89
CA SER A 199 16.76 -6.24 -16.00
C SER A 199 15.96 -5.09 -15.38
N ILE A 200 14.67 -5.25 -15.09
CA ILE A 200 13.91 -4.19 -14.39
C ILE A 200 13.24 -4.74 -13.13
N GLU A 201 13.97 -4.64 -12.02
CA GLU A 201 13.44 -4.94 -10.69
C GLU A 201 12.98 -3.67 -9.95
N ASN A 202 13.46 -2.48 -10.34
CA ASN A 202 13.38 -1.28 -9.50
C ASN A 202 12.80 -0.04 -10.21
N VAL A 203 11.82 0.61 -9.55
CA VAL A 203 11.15 1.86 -9.96
C VAL A 203 12.15 2.97 -10.30
N SER A 204 13.24 3.06 -9.53
CA SER A 204 14.31 4.05 -9.67
C SER A 204 15.01 3.96 -11.02
N GLN A 205 15.24 2.75 -11.54
CA GLN A 205 15.92 2.54 -12.82
C GLN A 205 15.04 3.00 -13.99
N VAL A 206 13.73 2.72 -13.92
CA VAL A 206 12.77 3.13 -14.95
C VAL A 206 12.69 4.66 -15.08
N LEU A 207 12.68 5.38 -13.96
CA LEU A 207 12.66 6.85 -13.96
C LEU A 207 13.96 7.48 -14.44
N VAL A 208 15.10 6.80 -14.25
CA VAL A 208 16.43 7.24 -14.70
C VAL A 208 16.65 6.95 -16.19
N LEU A 209 16.01 5.91 -16.74
CA LEU A 209 16.06 5.55 -18.15
C LEU A 209 15.26 6.50 -19.05
N SER A 210 14.39 7.37 -18.51
CA SER A 210 13.62 8.29 -19.35
C SER A 210 14.48 9.47 -19.82
N ASP A 211 14.71 9.57 -21.14
CA ASP A 211 15.62 10.55 -21.76
C ASP A 211 15.11 12.00 -21.65
N SER A 212 13.81 12.23 -21.44
CA SER A 212 13.22 13.57 -21.32
C SER A 212 12.63 13.88 -19.93
N LYS A 213 12.83 15.12 -19.45
CA LYS A 213 12.15 15.67 -18.25
C LYS A 213 10.61 15.56 -18.35
N GLN A 214 10.08 15.48 -19.56
CA GLN A 214 8.65 15.36 -19.82
C GLN A 214 8.12 13.95 -19.57
N GLN A 215 8.78 12.91 -20.07
CA GLN A 215 8.42 11.51 -19.79
C GLN A 215 8.49 11.21 -18.29
N GLN A 216 9.53 11.71 -17.61
CA GLN A 216 9.66 11.54 -16.16
C GLN A 216 8.45 12.11 -15.40
N ARG A 217 7.84 13.20 -15.88
CA ARG A 217 6.63 13.76 -15.26
C ARG A 217 5.42 12.85 -15.50
N ILE A 218 5.25 12.30 -16.71
CA ILE A 218 4.15 11.38 -17.01
C ILE A 218 4.27 10.11 -16.17
N TYR A 219 5.46 9.51 -16.08
CA TYR A 219 5.68 8.29 -15.29
C TYR A 219 5.51 8.51 -13.79
N LYS A 220 6.00 9.65 -13.26
CA LYS A 220 5.71 10.05 -11.87
C LYS A 220 4.21 10.24 -11.64
N GLY A 221 3.50 10.86 -12.59
CA GLY A 221 2.05 11.01 -12.52
C GLY A 221 1.32 9.67 -12.48
N LEU A 222 1.73 8.72 -13.32
CA LEU A 222 1.15 7.37 -13.38
C LEU A 222 1.32 6.61 -12.06
N LEU A 223 2.54 6.56 -11.53
CA LEU A 223 2.84 5.94 -10.24
C LEU A 223 2.06 6.59 -9.10
N LEU A 224 2.00 7.92 -9.08
CA LEU A 224 1.31 8.67 -8.05
C LEU A 224 -0.21 8.51 -8.13
N SER A 225 -0.77 8.34 -9.33
CA SER A 225 -2.20 8.10 -9.52
C SER A 225 -2.67 6.82 -8.85
N ILE A 226 -1.86 5.76 -8.88
CA ILE A 226 -2.18 4.48 -8.23
C ILE A 226 -2.01 4.57 -6.73
N ALA A 227 -0.95 5.22 -6.26
CA ALA A 227 -0.73 5.45 -4.84
C ALA A 227 -1.91 6.20 -4.20
N TYR A 228 -2.40 7.27 -4.85
CA TYR A 228 -3.57 7.99 -4.37
C TYR A 228 -4.87 7.21 -4.55
N ALA A 229 -5.04 6.46 -5.65
CA ALA A 229 -6.24 5.65 -5.85
C ALA A 229 -6.41 4.62 -4.73
N SER A 230 -5.33 3.95 -4.33
CA SER A 230 -5.36 2.97 -3.23
C SER A 230 -5.62 3.61 -1.87
N ALA A 231 -5.02 4.77 -1.59
CA ALA A 231 -5.33 5.51 -0.36
C ALA A 231 -6.79 6.00 -0.32
N ILE A 232 -7.37 6.40 -1.45
CA ILE A 232 -8.77 6.83 -1.56
C ILE A 232 -9.71 5.61 -1.52
N GLY A 233 -9.33 4.49 -2.13
CA GLY A 233 -10.09 3.24 -2.15
C GLY A 233 -10.33 2.67 -0.76
N GLY A 234 -9.32 2.72 0.12
CA GLY A 234 -9.43 2.26 1.51
C GLY A 234 -10.44 2.99 2.37
N ILE A 235 -10.82 4.20 1.99
CA ILE A 235 -11.89 4.97 2.65
C ILE A 235 -13.26 4.37 2.32
N GLY A 236 -13.39 3.67 1.19
CA GLY A 236 -14.66 3.18 0.66
C GLY A 236 -15.25 1.95 1.35
N THR A 237 -14.46 1.21 2.11
CA THR A 237 -14.92 0.02 2.82
C THR A 237 -14.59 0.10 4.31
N LEU A 238 -15.40 -0.58 5.12
CA LEU A 238 -15.21 -0.64 6.57
C LEU A 238 -13.87 -1.30 6.94
N ILE A 239 -13.35 -2.16 6.05
CA ILE A 239 -12.17 -3.00 6.28
C ILE A 239 -10.91 -2.47 5.58
N GLY A 240 -11.04 -1.49 4.68
CA GLY A 240 -9.90 -0.94 3.93
C GLY A 240 -8.83 -0.35 4.85
N THR A 241 -9.21 0.54 5.77
CA THR A 241 -8.29 1.16 6.72
C THR A 241 -8.56 0.78 8.17
N GLY A 242 -7.49 0.67 8.97
CA GLY A 242 -7.58 0.41 10.41
C GLY A 242 -8.38 1.48 11.17
N SER A 243 -8.42 2.71 10.67
CA SER A 243 -9.23 3.79 11.23
C SER A 243 -10.73 3.51 11.14
N ASN A 244 -11.21 2.96 10.02
CA ASN A 244 -12.62 2.61 9.83
C ASN A 244 -13.04 1.49 10.80
N ILE A 245 -12.17 0.51 11.00
CA ILE A 245 -12.37 -0.60 11.95
C ILE A 245 -12.38 -0.07 13.40
N ALA A 246 -11.42 0.79 13.76
CA ALA A 246 -11.36 1.40 15.08
C ALA A 246 -12.60 2.26 15.38
N MET A 247 -13.06 3.03 14.39
CA MET A 247 -14.32 3.78 14.49
C MET A 247 -15.51 2.84 14.70
N ASN A 248 -15.60 1.74 13.94
CA ASN A 248 -16.68 0.77 14.08
C ASN A 248 -16.70 0.13 15.49
N ASN A 249 -15.54 -0.26 15.99
CA ASN A 249 -15.39 -0.80 17.35
C ASN A 249 -15.86 0.22 18.41
N HIS A 250 -15.50 1.49 18.22
CA HIS A 250 -15.92 2.54 19.15
C HIS A 250 -17.43 2.80 19.10
N PHE A 251 -18.02 2.80 17.90
CA PHE A 251 -19.47 2.93 17.73
C PHE A 251 -20.22 1.74 18.32
N GLN A 252 -19.70 0.51 18.15
CA GLN A 252 -20.19 -0.69 18.82
C GLN A 252 -20.18 -0.54 20.34
N SER A 253 -19.11 0.01 20.92
CA SER A 253 -19.02 0.24 22.36
C SER A 253 -20.03 1.27 22.89
N ILE A 254 -20.38 2.31 22.12
CA ILE A 254 -21.29 3.38 22.57
C ILE A 254 -22.76 3.04 22.32
N TYR A 255 -23.07 2.52 21.13
CA TYR A 255 -24.45 2.33 20.67
C TYR A 255 -24.93 0.88 20.74
N GLY A 256 -24.04 -0.09 21.00
CA GLY A 256 -24.37 -1.51 21.13
C GLY A 256 -25.11 -2.07 19.91
N ASP A 257 -26.18 -2.82 20.16
CA ASP A 257 -27.03 -3.44 19.12
C ASP A 257 -27.89 -2.44 18.33
N LYS A 258 -27.94 -1.17 18.74
CA LYS A 258 -28.64 -0.12 17.99
C LYS A 258 -27.78 0.45 16.86
N ASN A 259 -26.62 -0.13 16.58
CA ASN A 259 -25.73 0.35 15.53
C ASN A 259 -26.29 0.09 14.13
N PRO A 260 -26.52 1.14 13.33
CA PRO A 260 -26.92 0.99 11.93
C PRO A 260 -25.74 0.67 11.00
N VAL A 261 -24.50 0.74 11.49
CA VAL A 261 -23.29 0.66 10.65
C VAL A 261 -22.94 -0.79 10.35
N SER A 262 -23.65 -1.36 9.38
CA SER A 262 -23.25 -2.61 8.73
C SER A 262 -22.19 -2.35 7.66
N PHE A 263 -21.42 -3.38 7.30
CA PHE A 263 -20.46 -3.32 6.18
C PHE A 263 -21.10 -2.76 4.89
N PHE A 264 -22.31 -3.23 4.55
CA PHE A 264 -23.04 -2.76 3.38
C PHE A 264 -23.48 -1.31 3.50
N SER A 265 -24.03 -0.92 4.65
CA SER A 265 -24.45 0.47 4.90
C SER A 265 -23.25 1.43 4.80
N PHE A 266 -22.08 1.02 5.31
CA PHE A 266 -20.85 1.81 5.22
C PHE A 266 -20.40 1.98 3.76
N ILE A 267 -20.42 0.91 2.95
CA ILE A 267 -20.09 1.02 1.52
C ILE A 267 -21.03 1.98 0.80
N CYS A 268 -22.34 1.86 1.01
CA CYS A 268 -23.31 2.76 0.39
C CYS A 268 -23.09 4.24 0.77
N TYR A 269 -22.63 4.48 2.00
CA TYR A 269 -22.28 5.81 2.48
C TYR A 269 -20.95 6.34 1.90
N ALA A 270 -19.91 5.50 1.89
CA ALA A 270 -18.54 5.93 1.56
C ALA A 270 -18.25 5.92 0.05
N LEU A 271 -18.86 5.00 -0.72
CA LEU A 271 -18.58 4.82 -2.15
C LEU A 271 -18.84 6.10 -2.99
N PRO A 272 -19.94 6.86 -2.79
CA PRO A 272 -20.14 8.12 -3.49
C PRO A 272 -19.02 9.13 -3.24
N GLN A 273 -18.54 9.22 -1.99
CA GLN A 273 -17.45 10.12 -1.61
C GLN A 273 -16.13 9.70 -2.26
N VAL A 274 -15.81 8.41 -2.25
CA VAL A 274 -14.62 7.83 -2.89
C VAL A 274 -14.61 8.14 -4.39
N PHE A 275 -15.75 7.96 -5.05
CA PHE A 275 -15.88 8.25 -6.48
C PHE A 275 -15.59 9.73 -6.80
N ILE A 276 -16.15 10.65 -6.01
CA ILE A 276 -15.89 12.08 -6.15
C ILE A 276 -14.41 12.40 -5.92
N LEU A 277 -13.80 11.85 -4.88
CA LEU A 277 -12.38 12.05 -4.57
C LEU A 277 -11.45 11.52 -5.65
N LEU A 278 -11.76 10.36 -6.25
CA LEU A 278 -11.00 9.81 -7.37
C LEU A 278 -11.03 10.74 -8.59
N ILE A 279 -12.20 11.30 -8.93
CA ILE A 279 -12.32 12.26 -10.04
C ILE A 279 -11.52 13.53 -9.75
N ILE A 280 -11.62 14.07 -8.53
CA ILE A 280 -10.85 15.27 -8.14
C ILE A 280 -9.35 14.98 -8.20
N CYS A 281 -8.92 13.84 -7.68
CA CYS A 281 -7.52 13.40 -7.71
C CYS A 281 -7.01 13.26 -9.16
N TRP A 282 -7.81 12.63 -10.03
CA TRP A 282 -7.48 12.50 -11.44
C TRP A 282 -7.29 13.86 -12.12
N ILE A 283 -8.25 14.78 -11.96
CA ILE A 283 -8.16 16.14 -12.52
C ILE A 283 -6.91 16.86 -12.02
N TRP A 284 -6.63 16.75 -10.71
CA TRP A 284 -5.48 17.38 -10.08
C TRP A 284 -4.15 16.84 -10.62
N LEU A 285 -4.01 15.52 -10.72
CA LEU A 285 -2.81 14.88 -11.26
C LEU A 285 -2.62 15.18 -12.74
N GLN A 286 -3.71 15.22 -13.51
CA GLN A 286 -3.66 15.59 -14.92
C GLN A 286 -3.18 17.03 -15.10
N PHE A 287 -3.65 17.96 -14.26
CA PHE A 287 -3.18 19.35 -14.27
C PHE A 287 -1.69 19.47 -13.92
N LEU A 288 -1.24 18.74 -12.89
CA LEU A 288 0.13 18.85 -12.37
C LEU A 288 1.20 18.20 -13.26
N PHE A 289 0.89 17.07 -13.89
CA PHE A 289 1.87 16.28 -14.66
C PHE A 289 1.73 16.38 -16.19
N ILE A 290 0.52 16.57 -16.73
CA ILE A 290 0.27 16.55 -18.18
C ILE A 290 -0.08 17.95 -18.73
N GLY A 291 -0.85 18.75 -17.97
CA GLY A 291 -1.34 20.07 -18.39
C GLY A 291 -2.37 20.05 -19.54
N PHE A 292 -2.84 21.22 -19.98
CA PHE A 292 -3.83 21.42 -21.06
C PHE A 292 -3.24 21.25 -22.48
N ARG A 293 -2.49 20.17 -22.73
CA ARG A 293 -1.86 19.93 -24.05
C ARG A 293 -2.89 19.49 -25.11
N LYS A 294 -2.82 20.07 -26.32
CA LYS A 294 -3.53 19.62 -27.54
C LYS A 294 -2.91 18.33 -28.10
N ASN A 295 -3.76 17.41 -28.57
CA ASN A 295 -3.33 16.20 -29.28
C ASN A 295 -2.54 16.57 -30.54
N SER A 296 -1.29 16.14 -30.63
CA SER A 296 -0.51 16.21 -31.87
C SER A 296 -0.76 14.95 -32.68
N LYS A 297 -0.78 15.05 -34.02
CA LYS A 297 -0.92 13.92 -34.95
C LYS A 297 0.09 12.78 -34.70
N LYS A 298 1.22 13.08 -34.07
CA LYS A 298 2.26 12.12 -33.65
C LYS A 298 1.78 11.13 -32.59
N ASN A 299 0.93 11.56 -31.65
CA ASN A 299 0.40 10.72 -30.57
C ASN A 299 -0.56 9.64 -31.10
N GLN A 300 -1.25 9.92 -32.20
CA GLN A 300 -2.28 9.03 -32.76
C GLN A 300 -1.67 7.75 -33.37
N ILE A 301 -0.46 7.84 -33.94
CA ILE A 301 0.27 6.70 -34.50
C ILE A 301 0.81 5.79 -33.39
N VAL A 302 1.27 6.39 -32.29
CA VAL A 302 1.72 5.66 -31.09
C VAL A 302 0.53 4.95 -30.44
N ASP A 303 -0.62 5.64 -30.36
CA ASP A 303 -1.85 5.06 -29.81
C ASP A 303 -2.29 3.80 -30.60
N ASP A 304 -2.29 3.86 -31.93
CA ASP A 304 -2.68 2.72 -32.79
C ASP A 304 -1.68 1.55 -32.72
N MET A 305 -0.38 1.85 -32.58
CA MET A 305 0.66 0.83 -32.45
C MET A 305 0.59 0.12 -31.09
N LEU A 306 0.36 0.87 -30.01
CA LEU A 306 0.14 0.34 -28.66
C LEU A 306 -1.12 -0.53 -28.62
N LEU A 307 -2.20 -0.11 -29.29
CA LEU A 307 -3.45 -0.87 -29.35
C LEU A 307 -3.28 -2.23 -30.05
N ASN A 308 -2.48 -2.29 -31.12
CA ASN A 308 -2.25 -3.53 -31.86
C ASN A 308 -1.34 -4.50 -31.11
N LYS A 309 -0.30 -4.03 -30.42
CA LYS A 309 0.55 -4.89 -29.58
C LYS A 309 -0.14 -5.33 -28.29
N TYR A 310 -0.95 -4.46 -27.69
CA TYR A 310 -1.81 -4.84 -26.57
C TYR A 310 -2.72 -6.02 -26.94
N LYS A 311 -3.32 -6.02 -28.14
CA LYS A 311 -4.12 -7.14 -28.64
C LYS A 311 -3.33 -8.45 -28.81
N GLN A 312 -2.02 -8.38 -29.05
CA GLN A 312 -1.15 -9.55 -29.15
C GLN A 312 -0.75 -10.15 -27.80
N LEU A 313 -0.72 -9.36 -26.73
CA LEU A 313 -0.37 -9.83 -25.39
C LEU A 313 -1.53 -10.53 -24.67
N VAL A 314 -2.75 -10.36 -25.18
CA VAL A 314 -4.00 -10.86 -24.57
C VAL A 314 -4.56 -12.09 -25.33
N SER A 315 -4.04 -12.38 -26.54
CA SER A 315 -4.37 -13.60 -27.32
C SER A 315 -3.47 -14.77 -26.95
#